data_AF-A0A2L2T006-F1
#
_entry.id   AF-A0A2L2T006-F1
#
_cell.length_a   1.000
_cell.length_b   1.000
_cell.length_c   1.000
_cell.angle_alpha   90.00
_cell.angle_beta   90.00
_cell.angle_gamma   90.00
#
_symmetry.space_group_name_H-M   'P 1'
#
loop_
_entity.id
_entity.type
_entity.pdbx_description
1 polymer ?
#
loop_
_entity_poly.entity_id
_entity_poly.type
_entity_poly.pdbx_seq_one_letter_code
_entity_poly.pdbx_strand_id
1 'polypeptide(L)'
;MESNDAQAAAELGFRRTDNRYSDHKAIAYEHEGTFEIDGRGGERINKIMRWWLKGVMVGLTIQTNRDREHEFLGSIVKSQNCDGLECGTEEPGNRTIVGFWARMDTEEGFENLGLVLC
;
A
#
# COMPACT_ATOMS: atom_id res chain seq x y z
N MET A 1 46.81 14.44 -16.07
CA MET A 1 46.43 14.16 -14.68
C MET A 1 45.27 15.07 -14.36
N GLU A 2 44.10 14.74 -14.89
CA GLU A 2 43.16 13.69 -14.47
C GLU A 2 42.34 14.11 -13.25
N SER A 3 41.03 13.84 -13.38
CA SER A 3 39.98 13.88 -12.36
C SER A 3 39.39 15.25 -12.02
N ASN A 4 38.48 15.71 -12.88
CA ASN A 4 37.43 16.68 -12.53
C ASN A 4 36.04 16.01 -12.44
N ASP A 5 36.00 14.71 -12.08
CA ASP A 5 34.78 13.88 -12.01
C ASP A 5 34.44 13.42 -10.57
N ALA A 6 34.92 14.12 -9.55
CA ALA A 6 34.63 13.79 -8.14
C ALA A 6 33.66 14.77 -7.45
N GLN A 7 33.03 15.67 -8.22
CA GLN A 7 32.08 16.67 -7.68
C GLN A 7 30.60 16.37 -7.98
N ALA A 8 30.29 15.21 -8.58
CA ALA A 8 28.92 14.86 -8.97
C ALA A 8 28.26 13.73 -8.15
N ALA A 9 28.91 13.18 -7.11
CA ALA A 9 28.44 11.93 -6.49
C ALA A 9 28.31 11.90 -4.95
N ALA A 10 28.48 13.02 -4.23
CA ALA A 10 28.67 12.97 -2.77
C ALA A 10 27.78 13.89 -1.90
N GLU A 11 26.67 14.43 -2.40
CA GLU A 11 25.64 15.05 -1.53
C GLU A 11 24.26 14.38 -1.65
N LEU A 12 24.26 13.10 -2.05
CA LEU A 12 23.18 12.12 -1.82
C LEU A 12 23.16 11.63 -0.34
N GLY A 13 23.49 12.52 0.58
CA GLY A 13 23.74 12.19 1.97
C GLY A 13 22.97 13.10 2.92
N PHE A 14 21.91 12.54 3.50
CA PHE A 14 21.74 12.59 4.95
C PHE A 14 21.72 14.00 5.57
N ARG A 15 20.70 14.80 5.27
CA ARG A 15 20.32 15.88 6.17
C ARG A 15 18.84 15.83 6.55
N ARG A 16 18.66 15.22 7.73
CA ARG A 16 17.72 15.57 8.80
C ARG A 16 16.36 14.86 8.81
N THR A 17 16.48 13.63 9.27
CA THR A 17 15.54 12.72 9.92
C THR A 17 14.76 13.25 11.14
N ASP A 18 14.46 14.55 11.27
CA ASP A 18 13.97 15.09 12.55
C ASP A 18 12.56 15.71 12.53
N ASN A 19 11.78 15.59 11.43
CA ASN A 19 10.33 15.87 11.45
C ASN A 19 9.53 14.59 11.16
N ARG A 20 9.72 13.59 12.01
CA ARG A 20 8.92 12.36 11.98
C ARG A 20 7.59 12.64 12.69
N TYR A 21 6.51 12.72 11.92
CA TYR A 21 5.10 12.70 12.35
C TYR A 21 4.45 14.02 12.84
N SER A 22 4.65 15.17 12.19
CA SER A 22 3.87 16.38 12.57
C SER A 22 2.85 16.90 11.56
N ASP A 23 2.92 16.58 10.27
CA ASP A 23 1.98 17.15 9.31
C ASP A 23 1.17 16.06 8.63
N HIS A 24 -0.13 16.31 8.46
CA HIS A 24 -1.13 15.47 7.78
C HIS A 24 -0.78 15.10 6.32
N LYS A 25 0.45 15.36 5.86
CA LYS A 25 0.91 15.26 4.48
C LYS A 25 2.01 14.20 4.25
N ALA A 26 2.47 13.51 5.29
CA ALA A 26 3.52 12.48 5.17
C ALA A 26 2.97 11.08 4.88
N ILE A 27 1.89 10.98 4.10
CA ILE A 27 1.21 9.72 3.82
C ILE A 27 1.32 9.49 2.30
N ALA A 28 1.96 8.37 1.93
CA ALA A 28 2.30 7.93 0.58
C ALA A 28 3.55 8.59 -0.06
N TYR A 29 4.72 7.98 0.17
CA TYR A 29 5.71 7.91 -0.92
C TYR A 29 5.06 7.14 -2.07
N GLU A 30 5.19 7.61 -3.31
CA GLU A 30 4.70 6.93 -4.53
C GLU A 30 5.26 5.50 -4.57
N HIS A 31 4.45 4.54 -4.13
CA HIS A 31 4.75 3.12 -4.27
C HIS A 31 3.84 2.58 -5.39
N GLU A 32 4.35 2.64 -6.61
CA GLU A 32 3.70 2.00 -7.74
C GLU A 32 4.05 0.51 -7.74
N GLY A 33 3.03 -0.32 -7.52
CA GLY A 33 3.11 -1.77 -7.61
C GLY A 33 2.06 -2.31 -8.56
N THR A 34 2.31 -3.46 -9.17
CA THR A 34 1.32 -4.18 -9.97
C THR A 34 1.28 -5.63 -9.52
N PHE A 35 0.06 -6.16 -9.37
CA PHE A 35 -0.17 -7.57 -9.07
C PHE A 35 -1.12 -8.16 -10.10
N GLU A 36 -0.59 -9.00 -10.98
CA GLU A 36 -1.37 -9.68 -12.01
C GLU A 36 -1.99 -10.97 -11.46
N ILE A 37 -3.28 -11.12 -11.72
CA ILE A 37 -4.10 -12.28 -11.38
C ILE A 37 -4.49 -12.97 -12.68
N ASP A 38 -4.14 -14.24 -12.81
CA ASP A 38 -4.50 -15.03 -13.98
C ASP A 38 -5.96 -15.46 -13.93
N GLY A 39 -6.84 -14.55 -14.36
CA GLY A 39 -8.28 -14.78 -14.42
C GLY A 39 -8.69 -15.89 -15.38
N ARG A 40 -7.89 -16.20 -16.42
CA ARG A 40 -8.18 -17.31 -17.35
C ARG A 40 -7.76 -18.66 -16.76
N GLY A 41 -6.74 -18.68 -15.92
CA GLY A 41 -6.33 -19.86 -15.15
C GLY A 41 -7.25 -20.20 -13.97
N GLY A 42 -8.23 -19.35 -13.64
CA GLY A 42 -9.09 -19.54 -12.46
C GLY A 42 -8.43 -19.11 -11.15
N GLU A 43 -7.35 -18.32 -11.23
CA GLU A 43 -6.87 -17.59 -10.06
C GLU A 43 -7.85 -16.48 -9.72
N ARG A 44 -8.20 -16.36 -8.44
CA ARG A 44 -9.12 -15.36 -7.92
C ARG A 44 -8.68 -14.88 -6.56
N ILE A 45 -9.01 -13.64 -6.25
CA ILE A 45 -8.83 -13.09 -4.91
C ILE A 45 -9.79 -13.81 -3.96
N ASN A 46 -9.28 -14.40 -2.88
CA ASN A 46 -10.10 -15.05 -1.85
C ASN A 46 -10.06 -14.30 -0.52
N LYS A 47 -9.12 -13.37 -0.35
CA LYS A 47 -9.00 -12.56 0.86
C LYS A 47 -8.27 -11.26 0.57
N ILE A 48 -8.72 -10.19 1.21
CA ILE A 48 -7.98 -8.95 1.30
C ILE A 48 -7.76 -8.55 2.75
N MET A 49 -6.67 -7.84 3.00
CA MET A 49 -6.41 -7.18 4.28
C MET A 49 -6.10 -5.72 4.00
N ARG A 50 -6.73 -4.81 4.75
CA ARG A 50 -6.59 -3.37 4.59
C ARG A 50 -6.03 -2.77 5.87
N TRP A 51 -5.16 -1.79 5.71
CA TRP A 51 -4.59 -1.01 6.80
C TRP A 51 -5.03 0.43 6.68
N TRP A 52 -5.51 0.98 7.79
CA TRP A 52 -6.03 2.34 7.90
C TRP A 52 -5.27 3.09 8.97
N LEU A 53 -4.84 4.31 8.70
CA LEU A 53 -4.21 5.19 9.68
C LEU A 53 -4.98 6.50 9.68
N LYS A 54 -5.59 6.84 10.82
CA LYS A 54 -6.40 8.06 10.97
C LYS A 54 -7.50 8.20 9.90
N GLY A 55 -8.14 7.10 9.51
CA GLY A 55 -9.23 7.09 8.52
C GLY A 55 -8.81 7.01 7.05
N VAL A 56 -7.51 6.97 6.76
CA VAL A 56 -6.97 6.87 5.40
C VAL A 56 -6.35 5.50 5.17
N MET A 57 -6.60 4.88 4.00
CA MET A 57 -5.96 3.62 3.64
C MET A 57 -4.49 3.83 3.34
N VAL A 58 -3.66 3.08 4.04
CA VAL A 58 -2.20 3.17 3.98
C VAL A 58 -1.55 1.86 3.51
N GLY A 59 -2.34 0.79 3.41
CA GLY A 59 -1.90 -0.45 2.80
C GLY A 59 -3.03 -1.39 2.40
N LEU A 60 -2.71 -2.30 1.47
CA LEU A 60 -3.59 -3.36 1.00
C LEU A 60 -2.77 -4.64 0.77
N THR A 61 -3.28 -5.78 1.22
CA THR A 61 -2.74 -7.09 0.89
C THR A 61 -3.82 -7.90 0.22
N ILE A 62 -3.43 -8.53 -0.89
CA ILE A 62 -4.27 -9.38 -1.71
C ILE A 62 -3.75 -10.80 -1.57
N GLN A 63 -4.63 -11.73 -1.19
CA GLN A 63 -4.36 -13.15 -1.22
C GLN A 63 -5.28 -13.82 -2.23
N THR A 64 -4.74 -14.79 -2.95
CA THR A 64 -5.47 -15.56 -3.96
C THR A 64 -5.78 -16.97 -3.47
N ASN A 65 -6.70 -17.65 -4.15
CA ASN A 65 -6.99 -19.07 -3.94
C ASN A 65 -5.84 -20.02 -4.33
N ARG A 66 -4.70 -19.49 -4.78
CA ARG A 66 -3.48 -20.24 -5.11
C ARG A 66 -2.34 -19.93 -4.14
N ASP A 67 -2.66 -19.39 -2.96
CA ASP A 67 -1.71 -19.02 -1.91
C ASP A 67 -0.66 -17.98 -2.34
N ARG A 68 -0.89 -17.26 -3.44
CA ARG A 68 -0.11 -16.05 -3.76
C ARG A 68 -0.61 -14.90 -2.91
N GLU A 69 0.31 -14.25 -2.22
CA GLU A 69 0.08 -13.01 -1.49
C GLU A 69 0.88 -11.88 -2.15
N HIS A 70 0.29 -10.70 -2.19
CA HIS A 70 1.01 -9.48 -2.56
C HIS A 70 0.61 -8.33 -1.66
N GLU A 71 1.60 -7.53 -1.29
CA GLU A 71 1.46 -6.46 -0.31
C GLU A 71 1.75 -5.13 -0.97
N PHE A 72 0.75 -4.26 -0.99
CA PHE A 72 0.86 -2.85 -1.31
C PHE A 72 0.92 -2.08 -0.01
N LEU A 73 2.07 -2.13 0.66
CA LEU A 73 2.31 -1.35 1.88
C LEU A 73 3.11 -0.13 1.47
N GLY A 74 2.61 1.06 1.77
CA GLY A 74 3.38 2.29 1.57
C GLY A 74 4.55 2.34 2.56
N SER A 75 4.48 3.24 3.54
CA SER A 75 5.51 3.37 4.58
C SER A 75 5.26 2.52 5.83
N ILE A 76 4.23 1.68 5.85
CA ILE A 76 3.86 0.88 7.03
C ILE A 76 4.73 -0.37 7.11
N VAL A 77 5.21 -0.67 8.31
CA VAL A 77 5.74 -2.00 8.65
C VAL A 77 4.64 -2.78 9.38
N LYS A 78 4.26 -3.98 8.91
CA LYS A 78 3.20 -4.82 9.52
C LYS A 78 3.38 -5.05 11.04
N SER A 79 4.62 -5.01 11.54
CA SER A 79 4.97 -5.22 12.95
C SER A 79 4.98 -3.95 13.80
N GLN A 80 4.78 -2.77 13.21
CA GLN A 80 4.71 -1.53 13.96
C GLN A 80 3.33 -1.37 14.63
N ASN A 81 3.36 -1.21 15.95
CA ASN A 81 2.25 -0.59 16.68
C ASN A 81 2.31 0.92 16.42
N CYS A 82 1.71 1.35 15.31
CA CYS A 82 1.42 2.77 15.10
C CYS A 82 0.10 3.08 15.82
N ASP A 83 0.10 4.05 16.74
CA ASP A 83 -1.12 4.52 17.39
C ASP A 83 -2.15 4.93 16.33
N GLY A 84 -3.33 4.29 16.35
CA GLY A 84 -4.41 4.54 15.38
C GLY A 84 -4.26 3.80 14.04
N LEU A 85 -3.39 2.78 13.95
CA LEU A 85 -3.37 1.83 12.84
C LEU A 85 -4.45 0.77 13.04
N GLU A 86 -5.45 0.75 12.17
CA GLU A 86 -6.52 -0.23 12.16
C GLU A 86 -6.29 -1.23 11.02
N CYS A 87 -6.60 -2.51 11.30
CA CYS A 87 -6.52 -3.60 10.33
C CYS A 87 -7.89 -4.22 10.14
N GLY A 88 -8.31 -4.42 8.88
CA GLY A 88 -9.55 -5.08 8.54
C GLY A 88 -9.35 -6.14 7.47
N THR A 89 -9.86 -7.35 7.69
CA THR A 89 -9.83 -8.44 6.70
C THR A 89 -11.20 -8.65 6.08
N GLU A 90 -11.26 -8.97 4.79
CA GLU A 90 -12.50 -9.30 4.10
C GLU A 90 -12.31 -10.49 3.17
N GLU A 91 -13.28 -11.39 3.22
CA GLU A 91 -13.35 -12.60 2.40
C GLU A 91 -14.70 -12.58 1.66
N PRO A 92 -14.74 -12.95 0.36
CA PRO A 92 -15.97 -12.92 -0.41
C PRO A 92 -16.91 -14.11 -0.10
N GLY A 93 -16.46 -15.05 0.73
CA GLY A 93 -17.16 -16.31 1.00
C GLY A 93 -17.28 -17.16 -0.25
N ASN A 94 -18.52 -17.53 -0.61
CA ASN A 94 -18.80 -18.32 -1.82
C ASN A 94 -18.88 -17.48 -3.11
N ARG A 95 -18.72 -16.15 -3.03
CA ARG A 95 -18.76 -15.24 -4.18
C ARG A 95 -17.37 -14.97 -4.74
N THR A 96 -17.32 -14.41 -5.94
CA THR A 96 -16.05 -14.02 -6.59
C THR A 96 -15.87 -12.52 -6.54
N ILE A 97 -14.69 -12.05 -6.14
CA ILE A 97 -14.31 -10.63 -6.26
C ILE A 97 -14.04 -10.34 -7.73
N VAL A 98 -14.82 -9.43 -8.31
CA VAL A 98 -14.69 -9.01 -9.72
C VAL A 98 -14.16 -7.58 -9.87
N GLY A 99 -14.04 -6.86 -8.75
CA GLY A 99 -13.49 -5.51 -8.73
C GLY A 99 -13.58 -4.89 -7.34
N PHE A 100 -13.24 -3.61 -7.30
CA PHE A 100 -13.29 -2.79 -6.10
C PHE A 100 -14.05 -1.51 -6.40
N TRP A 101 -14.75 -0.98 -5.41
CA TRP A 101 -15.18 0.41 -5.41
C TRP A 101 -14.37 1.14 -4.34
N ALA A 102 -14.08 2.41 -4.59
CA ALA A 102 -13.35 3.23 -3.64
C ALA A 102 -13.88 4.66 -3.62
N ARG A 103 -13.75 5.30 -2.46
CA ARG A 103 -13.91 6.75 -2.32
C ARG A 103 -12.53 7.33 -2.03
N MET A 104 -12.13 8.30 -2.85
CA MET A 104 -10.86 8.99 -2.72
C MET A 104 -11.10 10.46 -2.41
N ASP A 105 -10.38 10.99 -1.44
CA ASP A 105 -10.12 12.42 -1.36
C ASP A 105 -8.84 12.71 -2.16
N THR A 106 -8.90 13.72 -3.03
CA THR A 106 -7.79 14.10 -3.91
C THR A 106 -6.51 14.46 -3.16
N GLU A 107 -6.59 14.84 -1.89
CA GLU A 107 -5.41 15.21 -1.09
C GLU A 107 -4.98 14.13 -0.08
N GLU A 108 -5.89 13.27 0.37
CA GLU A 108 -5.64 12.35 1.50
C GLU A 108 -5.60 10.86 1.10
N GLY A 109 -5.98 10.50 -0.13
CA GLY A 109 -5.95 9.10 -0.60
C GLY A 109 -7.31 8.40 -0.43
N PHE A 110 -7.29 7.07 -0.27
CA PHE A 110 -8.53 6.29 -0.15
C PHE A 110 -9.12 6.38 1.25
N GLU A 111 -10.35 6.89 1.38
CA GLU A 111 -11.11 6.90 2.65
C GLU A 111 -11.92 5.61 2.82
N ASN A 112 -12.28 4.96 1.72
CA ASN A 112 -13.03 3.72 1.70
C ASN A 112 -12.59 2.84 0.53
N LEU A 113 -12.54 1.53 0.78
CA LEU A 113 -12.33 0.51 -0.23
C LEU A 113 -13.26 -0.66 0.07
N GLY A 114 -14.16 -0.99 -0.86
CA GLY A 114 -15.06 -2.14 -0.74
C GLY A 114 -14.99 -3.07 -1.94
N LEU A 115 -15.47 -4.30 -1.75
CA LEU A 115 -15.46 -5.35 -2.76
C LEU A 115 -16.69 -5.27 -3.66
N VAL A 116 -16.50 -5.53 -4.96
CA VAL A 116 -17.57 -5.84 -5.90
C VAL A 116 -17.60 -7.35 -6.11
N LEU A 117 -18.75 -7.97 -5.83
CA LEU A 117 -18.90 -9.43 -5.77
C LEU A 117 -19.88 -9.95 -6.83
N CYS A 118 -19.59 -11.12 -7.40
CA CYS A 118 -20.45 -11.87 -8.32
C CYS A 118 -20.76 -13.28 -7.77
#